data_AF-A0AAF3F6L3-F1
#
_entry.id   AF-A0AAF3F6L3-F1
#
_cell.length_a   1.000
_cell.length_b   1.000
_cell.length_c   1.000
_cell.angle_alpha   90.00
_cell.angle_beta   90.00
_cell.angle_gamma   90.00
#
_symmetry.space_group_name_H-M   'P 1'
#
loop_
_entity.id
_entity.type
_entity.pdbx_description
1 polymer ?
#
loop_
_entity_poly.entity_id
_entity_poly.type
_entity_poly.pdbx_seq_one_letter_code
_entity_poly.pdbx_strand_id
1 'polypeptide(L)'
;MNSWKSAILYYLETFLIVKGLGNLMFQYAAMIALAQKYQALLPISEENLLRRAFDLQAIDCCTYKDLSLNFSWAQNLRKVEGYMQNWRWFYPGETVKGESSLRLGRAERESGKDQMEIDYRLKFADEITDPIIVGIHVRRGLDLTFHYRNMKHGHKAAPRDYYEKTIQYFRVEISEQLIFLISSDDLKWAKENLQETKPGTRRILLLPRNTEREVGMSVLSSCDHLIISTGTFSWWAAFLADDEKNE
;
A
#
# COMPACT_ATOMS: atom_id res chain seq x y z
N MET A 1 33.82 0.93 -0.03
CA MET A 1 33.55 2.36 -0.36
C MET A 1 33.96 2.78 -1.79
N ASN A 2 34.59 1.93 -2.63
CA ASN A 2 35.06 2.31 -3.99
C ASN A 2 34.29 1.70 -5.18
N SER A 3 33.19 0.97 -4.97
CA SER A 3 32.45 0.30 -6.06
C SER A 3 31.39 1.16 -6.78
N TRP A 4 31.10 2.36 -6.26
CA TRP A 4 29.95 3.18 -6.70
C TRP A 4 30.28 4.19 -7.81
N LYS A 5 31.56 4.52 -8.00
CA LYS A 5 31.99 5.61 -8.90
C LYS A 5 31.74 5.34 -10.39
N SER A 6 31.58 4.07 -10.79
CA SER A 6 31.30 3.67 -12.17
C SER A 6 29.85 3.23 -12.40
N ALA A 7 29.03 3.10 -11.36
CA ALA A 7 27.66 2.61 -11.49
C ALA A 7 26.72 3.68 -12.09
N ILE A 8 25.73 3.24 -12.87
CA ILE A 8 24.60 4.09 -13.27
C ILE A 8 23.65 4.17 -12.08
N LEU A 9 23.23 5.38 -11.72
CA LEU A 9 22.32 5.65 -10.61
C LEU A 9 21.07 6.32 -11.15
N TYR A 10 19.90 5.76 -10.86
CA TYR A 10 18.62 6.42 -11.15
C TYR A 10 18.06 7.01 -9.86
N TYR A 11 17.74 8.29 -9.87
CA TYR A 11 17.00 8.92 -8.77
C TYR A 11 15.76 9.64 -9.28
N LEU A 12 14.75 9.71 -8.42
CA LEU A 12 13.47 10.31 -8.75
C LEU A 12 13.20 11.46 -7.78
N GLU A 13 13.32 12.69 -8.29
CA GLU A 13 13.16 13.93 -7.52
C GLU A 13 11.76 14.04 -6.90
N THR A 14 10.76 13.49 -7.57
CA THR A 14 9.36 13.61 -7.16
C THR A 14 8.95 12.73 -5.97
N PHE A 15 9.86 11.90 -5.43
CA PHE A 15 9.65 11.26 -4.10
C PHE A 15 9.43 12.30 -2.99
N LEU A 16 9.79 13.57 -3.24
CA LEU A 16 9.59 14.73 -2.38
C LEU A 16 8.22 15.43 -2.56
N ILE A 17 7.56 15.27 -3.71
CA ILE A 17 6.45 16.15 -4.15
C ILE A 17 5.13 15.39 -4.33
N VAL A 18 5.17 14.09 -4.58
CA VAL A 18 3.96 13.34 -4.94
C VAL A 18 3.00 13.22 -3.76
N LYS A 19 1.83 13.86 -3.93
CA LYS A 19 0.69 13.73 -3.03
C LYS A 19 0.02 12.37 -3.27
N GLY A 20 0.06 11.50 -2.26
CA GLY A 20 -0.70 10.25 -2.21
C GLY A 20 0.18 9.00 -2.26
N LEU A 21 -0.03 8.11 -1.29
CA LEU A 21 0.82 6.92 -1.09
C LEU A 21 0.80 5.95 -2.29
N GLY A 22 -0.36 5.67 -2.89
CA GLY A 22 -0.41 4.78 -4.05
C GLY A 22 0.35 5.33 -5.27
N ASN A 23 0.47 6.65 -5.40
CA ASN A 23 1.28 7.25 -6.46
C ASN A 23 2.78 7.06 -6.19
N LEU A 24 3.17 7.10 -4.92
CA LEU A 24 4.54 6.81 -4.48
C LEU A 24 4.92 5.36 -4.83
N MET A 25 4.00 4.41 -4.62
CA MET A 25 4.20 3.00 -4.98
C MET A 25 4.42 2.81 -6.49
N PHE A 26 3.65 3.52 -7.33
CA PHE A 26 3.87 3.51 -8.78
C PHE A 26 5.26 4.02 -9.18
N GLN A 27 5.73 5.09 -8.54
CA GLN A 27 7.06 5.62 -8.79
C GLN A 27 8.14 4.65 -8.34
N TYR A 28 7.98 4.05 -7.16
CA TYR A 28 8.87 3.03 -6.67
C TYR A 28 8.98 1.84 -7.65
N ALA A 29 7.85 1.30 -8.10
CA ALA A 29 7.82 0.18 -9.02
C ALA A 29 8.49 0.52 -10.37
N ALA A 30 8.23 1.71 -10.91
CA ALA A 30 8.90 2.17 -12.13
C ALA A 30 10.41 2.31 -11.95
N MET A 31 10.86 2.79 -10.79
CA MET A 31 12.29 2.94 -10.49
C MET A 31 13.00 1.59 -10.36
N ILE A 32 12.36 0.59 -9.75
CA ILE A 32 12.87 -0.79 -9.75
C ILE A 32 13.00 -1.32 -11.16
N ALA A 33 11.95 -1.17 -11.97
CA ALA A 33 11.96 -1.67 -13.34
C ALA A 33 13.08 -1.05 -14.19
N LEU A 34 13.32 0.25 -14.02
CA LEU A 34 14.43 0.95 -14.66
C LEU A 34 15.78 0.47 -14.13
N ALA A 35 15.92 0.35 -12.81
CA ALA A 35 17.15 -0.13 -12.18
C ALA A 35 17.53 -1.53 -12.68
N GLN A 36 16.57 -2.46 -12.71
CA GLN A 36 16.76 -3.81 -13.24
C GLN A 36 17.09 -3.80 -14.73
N LYS A 37 16.32 -3.08 -15.55
CA LYS A 37 16.53 -3.00 -17.01
C LYS A 37 17.91 -2.49 -17.40
N TYR A 38 18.44 -1.53 -16.65
CA TYR A 38 19.72 -0.90 -16.94
C TYR A 38 20.86 -1.35 -16.03
N GLN A 39 20.65 -2.40 -15.22
CA GLN A 39 21.62 -2.90 -14.23
C GLN A 39 22.20 -1.77 -13.36
N ALA A 40 21.31 -0.86 -12.97
CA ALA A 40 21.62 0.35 -12.25
C ALA A 40 21.25 0.22 -10.77
N LEU A 41 21.84 1.10 -9.96
CA LEU A 41 21.59 1.15 -8.53
C LEU A 41 20.47 2.15 -8.23
N LEU A 42 19.58 1.79 -7.30
CA LEU A 42 18.42 2.60 -6.90
C LEU A 42 18.61 3.17 -5.50
N PRO A 43 19.18 4.38 -5.35
CA PRO A 43 19.25 5.06 -4.06
C PRO A 43 17.88 5.56 -3.61
N ILE A 44 17.44 5.16 -2.41
CA ILE A 44 16.24 5.69 -1.74
C ILE A 44 16.60 6.20 -0.34
N SER A 45 16.08 7.38 0.03
CA SER A 45 16.27 7.99 1.35
C SER A 45 15.89 7.04 2.49
N GLU A 46 16.67 7.01 3.57
CA GLU A 46 16.35 6.26 4.79
C GLU A 46 15.06 6.76 5.47
N GLU A 47 14.74 8.03 5.28
CA GLU A 47 13.55 8.67 5.84
C GLU A 47 12.29 8.45 4.96
N ASN A 48 12.41 7.72 3.85
CA ASN A 48 11.28 7.45 2.97
C ASN A 48 10.17 6.72 3.72
N LEU A 49 8.95 7.25 3.65
CA LEU A 49 7.79 6.73 4.36
C LEU A 49 7.60 5.23 4.11
N LEU A 50 7.79 4.75 2.87
CA LEU A 50 7.60 3.34 2.51
C LEU A 50 8.42 2.38 3.37
N ARG A 51 9.61 2.78 3.81
CA ARG A 51 10.48 1.97 4.68
C ARG A 51 9.90 1.68 6.06
N ARG A 52 8.86 2.41 6.48
CA ARG A 52 8.14 2.09 7.72
C ARG A 52 7.28 0.85 7.61
N ALA A 53 6.93 0.43 6.40
CA ALA A 53 6.02 -0.68 6.16
C ALA A 53 6.56 -1.75 5.20
N PHE A 54 7.47 -1.40 4.29
CA PHE A 54 7.94 -2.26 3.22
C PHE A 54 9.45 -2.34 3.22
N ASP A 55 9.98 -3.55 2.99
CA ASP A 55 11.37 -3.76 2.67
C ASP A 55 11.58 -3.44 1.19
N LEU A 56 12.42 -2.45 0.94
CA LEU A 56 12.60 -1.91 -0.40
C LEU A 56 13.85 -2.50 -1.03
N GLN A 57 13.72 -3.08 -2.23
CA GLN A 57 14.84 -3.43 -3.11
C GLN A 57 15.56 -2.17 -3.63
N ALA A 58 16.23 -1.46 -2.72
CA ALA A 58 16.89 -0.20 -2.96
C ALA A 58 18.05 -0.03 -1.99
N ILE A 59 18.97 0.85 -2.34
CA ILE A 59 20.13 1.16 -1.53
C ILE A 59 19.82 2.36 -0.64
N ASP A 60 20.17 2.21 0.64
CA ASP A 60 20.11 3.26 1.63
C ASP A 60 21.26 4.23 1.37
N CYS A 61 20.93 5.48 1.06
CA CYS A 61 21.90 6.43 0.53
C CYS A 61 22.07 7.70 1.36
N CYS A 62 20.99 8.25 1.93
CA CYS A 62 21.02 9.50 2.68
C CYS A 62 19.69 9.84 3.38
N THR A 63 19.69 10.90 4.19
CA THR A 63 18.49 11.62 4.65
C THR A 63 17.95 12.54 3.55
N TYR A 64 16.71 13.04 3.67
CA TYR A 64 16.01 13.78 2.60
C TYR A 64 16.67 15.08 2.10
N LYS A 65 17.80 15.49 2.69
CA LYS A 65 18.57 16.67 2.28
C LYS A 65 19.32 16.37 0.98
N ASP A 66 18.59 16.47 -0.11
CA ASP A 66 19.04 16.58 -1.49
C ASP A 66 19.92 15.42 -2.01
N LEU A 67 19.26 14.43 -2.61
CA LEU A 67 19.91 13.32 -3.31
C LEU A 67 20.89 13.82 -4.39
N SER A 68 20.60 14.95 -5.06
CA SER A 68 21.49 15.46 -6.10
C SER A 68 22.81 16.00 -5.54
N LEU A 69 22.80 16.57 -4.33
CA LEU A 69 24.01 17.02 -3.63
C LEU A 69 24.86 15.83 -3.14
N ASN A 70 24.20 14.78 -2.63
CA ASN A 70 24.87 13.57 -2.13
C ASN A 70 25.50 12.73 -3.25
N PHE A 71 25.01 12.85 -4.49
CA PHE A 71 25.56 12.18 -5.67
C PHE A 71 26.26 13.14 -6.65
N SER A 72 26.65 14.33 -6.21
CA SER A 72 27.37 15.32 -7.03
C SER A 72 28.69 14.79 -7.63
N TRP A 73 29.27 13.73 -7.05
CA TRP A 73 30.45 13.02 -7.55
C TRP A 73 30.14 11.91 -8.58
N ALA A 74 28.88 11.50 -8.73
CA ALA A 74 28.49 10.44 -9.64
C ALA A 74 28.35 10.98 -11.06
N GLN A 75 29.28 10.59 -11.95
CA GLN A 75 29.27 11.04 -13.35
C GLN A 75 28.08 10.49 -14.16
N ASN A 76 27.37 9.47 -13.65
CA ASN A 76 26.28 8.76 -14.33
C ASN A 76 24.95 8.81 -13.56
N LEU A 77 24.65 9.93 -12.90
CA LEU A 77 23.36 10.16 -12.27
C LEU A 77 22.28 10.47 -13.33
N ARG A 78 21.19 9.70 -13.33
CA ARG A 78 20.04 9.87 -14.23
C ARG A 78 18.83 10.30 -13.41
N LYS A 79 18.42 11.54 -13.63
CA LYS A 79 17.18 12.09 -13.07
C LYS A 79 15.98 11.52 -13.81
N VAL A 80 15.00 11.03 -13.07
CA VAL A 80 13.72 10.57 -13.58
C VAL A 80 12.62 11.52 -13.11
N GLU A 81 11.85 12.06 -14.05
CA GLU A 81 10.71 12.93 -13.80
C GLU A 81 9.45 12.37 -14.46
N GLY A 82 8.29 12.62 -13.85
CA GLY A 82 6.99 12.29 -14.42
C GLY A 82 6.04 11.55 -13.48
N TYR A 83 4.91 11.13 -14.04
CA TYR A 83 3.82 10.46 -13.34
C TYR A 83 3.68 9.01 -13.83
N MET A 84 4.32 8.08 -13.14
CA MET A 84 4.59 6.72 -13.67
C MET A 84 3.51 5.69 -13.31
N GLN A 85 2.24 5.98 -13.64
CA GLN A 85 1.11 5.09 -13.35
C GLN A 85 0.85 4.08 -14.47
N ASN A 86 1.82 3.20 -14.73
CA ASN A 86 1.70 2.17 -15.76
C ASN A 86 1.94 0.79 -15.16
N TRP A 87 1.00 -0.13 -15.38
CA TRP A 87 1.08 -1.49 -14.88
C TRP A 87 2.24 -2.30 -15.46
N ARG A 88 2.72 -1.92 -16.66
CA ARG A 88 3.87 -2.55 -17.32
C ARG A 88 5.17 -2.45 -16.52
N TRP A 89 5.26 -1.55 -15.54
CA TRP A 89 6.44 -1.43 -14.70
C TRP A 89 6.62 -2.61 -13.74
N PHE A 90 5.53 -3.26 -13.34
CA PHE A 90 5.57 -4.38 -12.39
C PHE A 90 5.02 -5.69 -12.98
N TYR A 91 4.62 -5.67 -14.25
CA TYR A 91 4.50 -6.85 -15.12
C TYR A 91 5.24 -6.60 -16.45
N PRO A 92 6.57 -6.68 -16.47
CA PRO A 92 7.34 -6.34 -17.68
C PRO A 92 7.22 -7.38 -18.81
N GLY A 93 6.45 -8.46 -18.66
CA GLY A 93 6.56 -9.62 -19.54
C GLY A 93 5.30 -10.46 -19.80
N GLU A 94 4.31 -9.94 -20.53
CA GLU A 94 3.39 -10.83 -21.28
C GLU A 94 4.10 -11.72 -22.34
N THR A 95 5.44 -11.79 -22.34
CA THR A 95 6.24 -12.68 -23.20
C THR A 95 7.31 -13.51 -22.48
N VAL A 96 7.52 -13.37 -21.17
CA VAL A 96 8.43 -14.26 -20.41
C VAL A 96 7.79 -14.59 -19.08
N LYS A 97 7.59 -15.89 -18.85
CA LYS A 97 6.97 -16.51 -17.69
C LYS A 97 7.32 -15.79 -16.36
N GLY A 98 6.31 -15.19 -15.74
CA GLY A 98 5.83 -15.68 -14.44
C GLY A 98 6.58 -15.30 -13.17
N GLU A 99 7.35 -14.22 -13.14
CA GLU A 99 7.77 -13.61 -11.86
C GLU A 99 7.51 -12.10 -11.92
N SER A 100 6.69 -11.60 -10.99
CA SER A 100 6.53 -10.16 -10.76
C SER A 100 7.93 -9.58 -10.47
N SER A 101 8.34 -8.58 -11.25
CA SER A 101 9.67 -7.97 -11.07
C SER A 101 9.74 -7.09 -9.81
N LEU A 102 8.57 -6.75 -9.26
CA LEU A 102 8.41 -6.02 -8.02
C LEU A 102 8.18 -7.02 -6.89
N ARG A 103 9.25 -7.41 -6.20
CA ARG A 103 9.12 -8.11 -4.91
C ARG A 103 9.20 -7.06 -3.81
N LEU A 104 8.13 -6.94 -3.04
CA LEU A 104 8.11 -6.06 -1.88
C LEU A 104 8.07 -6.95 -0.65
N GLY A 105 9.23 -7.14 -0.03
CA GLY A 105 9.28 -7.75 1.30
C GLY A 105 8.57 -6.85 2.31
N ARG A 106 8.14 -7.40 3.43
CA ARG A 106 7.70 -6.59 4.57
C ARG A 106 8.93 -6.16 5.35
N ALA A 107 8.98 -4.89 5.76
CA ALA A 107 10.07 -4.44 6.62
C ALA A 107 10.00 -5.20 7.97
N GLU A 108 11.13 -5.74 8.43
CA GLU A 108 11.33 -6.42 9.74
C GLU A 108 10.95 -5.57 10.97
N ARG A 109 10.45 -4.33 10.80
CA ARG A 109 9.75 -3.60 11.87
C ARG A 109 8.36 -4.21 12.13
N GLU A 110 8.35 -5.53 12.27
CA GLU A 110 7.23 -6.46 12.47
C GLU A 110 6.55 -6.31 13.82
N SER A 111 7.18 -5.66 14.81
CA SER A 111 6.65 -5.60 16.17
C SER A 111 5.30 -4.88 16.30
N GLY A 112 4.91 -4.02 15.34
CA GLY A 112 3.64 -3.30 15.39
C GLY A 112 2.49 -3.98 14.64
N LYS A 113 2.78 -4.74 13.58
CA LYS A 113 1.78 -5.33 12.68
C LYS A 113 1.35 -6.70 13.15
N ASP A 114 2.32 -7.56 13.47
CA ASP A 114 2.06 -8.89 14.01
C ASP A 114 1.34 -8.75 15.34
N GLN A 115 1.78 -7.79 16.16
CA GLN A 115 1.09 -7.48 17.40
C GLN A 115 -0.35 -7.03 17.15
N MET A 116 -0.60 -6.19 16.14
CA MET A 116 -1.96 -5.72 15.82
C MET A 116 -2.85 -6.85 15.29
N GLU A 117 -2.34 -7.71 14.40
CA GLU A 117 -3.08 -8.88 13.93
C GLU A 117 -3.36 -9.88 15.07
N ILE A 118 -2.35 -10.15 15.90
CA ILE A 118 -2.48 -10.96 17.11
C ILE A 118 -3.53 -10.36 18.04
N ASP A 119 -3.46 -9.06 18.33
CA ASP A 119 -4.42 -8.36 19.20
C ASP A 119 -5.85 -8.48 18.66
N TYR A 120 -6.03 -8.42 17.35
CA TYR A 120 -7.34 -8.57 16.70
C TYR A 120 -7.87 -9.99 16.73
N ARG A 121 -7.01 -10.99 16.53
CA ARG A 121 -7.38 -12.41 16.67
C ARG A 121 -7.70 -12.73 18.13
N LEU A 122 -6.89 -12.26 19.08
CA LEU A 122 -7.10 -12.44 20.52
C LEU A 122 -8.39 -11.79 21.01
N LYS A 123 -8.75 -10.61 20.48
CA LYS A 123 -9.98 -9.90 20.86
C LYS A 123 -11.25 -10.74 20.66
N PHE A 124 -11.24 -11.67 19.70
CA PHE A 124 -12.39 -12.52 19.40
C PHE A 124 -12.09 -14.01 19.58
N ALA A 125 -11.02 -14.38 20.29
CA ALA A 125 -10.59 -15.78 20.43
C ALA A 125 -11.65 -16.68 21.10
N ASP A 126 -12.49 -16.11 21.98
CA ASP A 126 -13.58 -16.85 22.62
C ASP A 126 -14.82 -17.02 21.71
N GLU A 127 -14.89 -16.27 20.61
CA GLU A 127 -16.04 -16.24 19.70
C GLU A 127 -15.81 -16.99 18.38
N ILE A 128 -14.57 -16.99 17.89
CA ILE A 128 -14.19 -17.49 16.57
C ILE A 128 -12.84 -18.21 16.64
N THR A 129 -12.66 -19.20 15.79
CA THR A 129 -11.43 -19.99 15.69
C THR A 129 -10.90 -19.89 14.27
N ASP A 130 -9.60 -19.62 14.16
CA ASP A 130 -8.89 -19.45 12.89
C ASP A 130 -9.62 -18.52 11.89
N PRO A 131 -9.78 -17.23 12.25
CA PRO A 131 -10.57 -16.32 11.44
C PRO A 131 -9.88 -15.95 10.14
N ILE A 132 -10.71 -15.85 9.10
CA ILE A 132 -10.38 -15.18 7.84
C ILE A 132 -10.48 -13.66 8.09
N ILE A 133 -9.40 -12.94 7.82
CA ILE A 133 -9.32 -11.49 7.98
C ILE A 133 -9.61 -10.81 6.65
N VAL A 134 -10.65 -9.98 6.62
CA VAL A 134 -11.04 -9.20 5.45
C VAL A 134 -10.72 -7.73 5.67
N GLY A 135 -9.73 -7.22 4.94
CA GLY A 135 -9.36 -5.81 4.92
C GLY A 135 -10.39 -4.98 4.17
N ILE A 136 -10.79 -3.83 4.71
CA ILE A 136 -11.67 -2.87 4.05
C ILE A 136 -10.97 -1.53 3.97
N HIS A 137 -10.80 -1.00 2.76
CA HIS A 137 -10.34 0.37 2.60
C HIS A 137 -11.50 1.31 2.29
N VAL A 138 -11.73 2.30 3.15
CA VAL A 138 -12.76 3.32 3.00
C VAL A 138 -12.12 4.65 2.60
N ARG A 139 -12.17 4.99 1.30
CA ARG A 139 -11.72 6.28 0.77
C ARG A 139 -12.88 7.27 0.67
N ARG A 140 -12.90 8.27 1.56
CA ARG A 140 -13.95 9.31 1.64
C ARG A 140 -13.45 10.68 2.08
N GLY A 141 -12.14 10.88 2.17
CA GLY A 141 -11.52 12.14 2.56
C GLY A 141 -11.97 13.34 1.72
N LEU A 142 -11.62 14.53 2.21
CA LEU A 142 -12.03 15.80 1.62
C LEU A 142 -11.63 15.94 0.15
N ASP A 143 -10.53 15.31 -0.25
CA ASP A 143 -10.03 15.32 -1.62
C ASP A 143 -10.96 14.58 -2.60
N LEU A 144 -11.77 13.64 -2.12
CA LEU A 144 -12.72 12.90 -2.94
C LEU A 144 -14.13 13.51 -2.87
N THR A 145 -14.50 14.04 -1.71
CA THR A 145 -15.86 14.56 -1.43
C THR A 145 -16.05 16.03 -1.83
N PHE A 146 -14.97 16.83 -1.89
CA PHE A 146 -15.05 18.27 -2.19
C PHE A 146 -14.29 18.72 -3.44
N HIS A 147 -13.52 17.85 -4.12
CA HIS A 147 -12.82 18.24 -5.36
C HIS A 147 -13.61 17.85 -6.62
N TYR A 148 -14.23 18.85 -7.25
CA TYR A 148 -14.92 18.73 -8.53
C TYR A 148 -14.10 18.01 -9.62
N ARG A 149 -12.77 18.22 -9.65
CA ARG A 149 -11.87 17.58 -10.63
C ARG A 149 -11.85 16.06 -10.49
N ASN A 150 -11.84 15.54 -9.25
CA ASN A 150 -11.82 14.10 -9.00
C ASN A 150 -13.16 13.46 -9.37
N MET A 151 -14.27 14.13 -9.07
CA MET A 151 -15.61 13.68 -9.48
C MET A 151 -15.78 13.62 -11.00
N LYS A 152 -15.19 14.58 -11.74
CA LYS A 152 -15.23 14.61 -13.22
C LYS A 152 -14.53 13.39 -13.85
N HIS A 153 -13.50 12.86 -13.20
CA HIS A 153 -12.77 11.66 -13.63
C HIS A 153 -13.33 10.37 -13.03
N GLY A 154 -14.51 10.41 -12.39
CA GLY A 154 -15.19 9.23 -11.85
C GLY A 154 -14.69 8.76 -10.48
N HIS A 155 -13.79 9.51 -9.83
CA HIS A 155 -13.35 9.21 -8.46
C HIS A 155 -14.47 9.59 -7.48
N LYS A 156 -15.40 8.66 -7.27
CA LYS A 156 -16.49 8.80 -6.30
C LYS A 156 -16.23 7.93 -5.09
N ALA A 157 -16.64 8.43 -3.92
CA ALA A 157 -16.65 7.64 -2.71
C ALA A 157 -17.58 6.45 -2.91
N ALA A 158 -17.12 5.25 -2.57
CA ALA A 158 -17.98 4.09 -2.56
C ALA A 158 -19.17 4.35 -1.61
N PRO A 159 -20.41 4.08 -2.05
CA PRO A 159 -21.60 4.28 -1.24
C PRO A 159 -21.60 3.31 -0.05
N ARG A 160 -22.42 3.61 0.96
CA ARG A 160 -22.57 2.72 2.12
C ARG A 160 -23.03 1.31 1.73
N ASP A 161 -23.97 1.22 0.80
CA ASP A 161 -24.58 -0.06 0.40
C ASP A 161 -23.56 -1.01 -0.24
N TYR A 162 -22.52 -0.48 -0.90
CA TYR A 162 -21.41 -1.27 -1.42
C TYR A 162 -20.73 -2.06 -0.31
N TYR A 163 -20.37 -1.40 0.79
CA TYR A 163 -19.71 -2.06 1.92
C TYR A 163 -20.66 -3.03 2.62
N GLU A 164 -21.91 -2.63 2.88
CA GLU A 164 -22.89 -3.48 3.56
C GLU A 164 -23.19 -4.76 2.79
N LYS A 165 -23.44 -4.65 1.47
CA LYS A 165 -23.69 -5.80 0.61
C LYS A 165 -22.47 -6.71 0.52
N THR A 166 -21.26 -6.15 0.46
CA THR A 166 -20.04 -6.95 0.35
C THR A 166 -19.72 -7.66 1.67
N ILE A 167 -19.84 -6.97 2.81
CA ILE A 167 -19.71 -7.59 4.15
C ILE A 167 -20.72 -8.72 4.31
N GLN A 168 -21.98 -8.49 3.92
CA GLN A 168 -23.02 -9.52 3.98
C GLN A 168 -22.71 -10.71 3.08
N TYR A 169 -22.23 -10.46 1.86
CA TYR A 169 -21.79 -11.51 0.94
C TYR A 169 -20.70 -12.38 1.57
N PHE A 170 -19.66 -11.78 2.16
CA PHE A 170 -18.61 -12.56 2.84
C PHE A 170 -19.18 -13.44 3.96
N ARG A 171 -20.08 -12.89 4.79
CA ARG A 171 -20.67 -13.67 5.89
C ARG A 171 -21.52 -14.85 5.41
N VAL A 172 -22.36 -14.62 4.40
CA VAL A 172 -23.32 -15.63 3.92
C VAL A 172 -22.65 -16.67 3.01
N GLU A 173 -21.77 -16.22 2.11
CA GLU A 173 -21.27 -17.05 1.02
C GLU A 173 -19.84 -17.57 1.27
N ILE A 174 -19.05 -16.92 2.13
CA ILE A 174 -17.64 -17.29 2.36
C ILE A 174 -17.47 -17.99 3.70
N SER A 175 -17.78 -17.34 4.82
CA SER A 175 -17.61 -17.93 6.16
C SER A 175 -18.27 -17.09 7.25
N GLU A 176 -18.66 -17.72 8.36
CA GLU A 176 -18.98 -16.99 9.60
C GLU A 176 -17.72 -16.67 10.44
N GLN A 177 -16.59 -17.35 10.21
CA GLN A 177 -15.31 -17.13 10.90
C GLN A 177 -14.56 -15.92 10.32
N LEU A 178 -15.19 -14.74 10.34
CA LEU A 178 -14.65 -13.52 9.74
C LEU A 178 -14.38 -12.43 10.77
N ILE A 179 -13.23 -11.75 10.60
CA ILE A 179 -12.94 -10.44 11.17
C ILE A 179 -12.80 -9.45 10.02
N PHE A 180 -13.44 -8.29 10.11
CA PHE A 180 -13.21 -7.21 9.15
C PHE A 180 -12.34 -6.11 9.77
N LEU A 181 -11.33 -5.67 9.04
CA LEU A 181 -10.41 -4.63 9.47
C LEU A 181 -10.49 -3.41 8.55
N ILE A 182 -10.92 -2.27 9.08
CA ILE A 182 -11.16 -1.06 8.30
C ILE A 182 -9.98 -0.10 8.43
N SER A 183 -9.38 0.25 7.29
CA SER A 183 -8.55 1.45 7.11
C SER A 183 -9.38 2.54 6.44
N SER A 184 -9.37 3.76 6.98
CA SER A 184 -10.17 4.87 6.44
C SER A 184 -9.45 6.20 6.59
N ASP A 185 -9.59 7.07 5.60
CA ASP A 185 -9.24 8.48 5.71
C ASP A 185 -10.37 9.35 6.28
N ASP A 186 -11.54 8.75 6.51
CA ASP A 186 -12.67 9.31 7.26
C ASP A 186 -13.17 8.26 8.28
N LEU A 187 -12.48 8.17 9.42
CA LEU A 187 -12.82 7.22 10.48
C LEU A 187 -14.16 7.54 11.14
N LYS A 188 -14.59 8.80 11.13
CA LYS A 188 -15.89 9.20 11.67
C LYS A 188 -17.00 8.58 10.82
N TRP A 189 -16.92 8.74 9.51
CA TRP A 189 -17.89 8.12 8.60
C TRP A 189 -17.85 6.60 8.70
N ALA A 190 -16.67 5.97 8.73
CA ALA A 190 -16.55 4.52 8.85
C ALA A 190 -17.20 4.02 10.15
N LYS A 191 -16.99 4.72 11.26
CA LYS A 191 -17.63 4.43 12.54
C LYS A 191 -19.15 4.52 12.49
N GLU A 192 -19.68 5.62 11.98
CA GLU A 192 -21.13 5.86 11.90
C GLU A 192 -21.83 4.92 10.90
N ASN A 193 -21.11 4.45 9.88
CA ASN A 193 -21.70 3.68 8.78
C ASN A 193 -21.50 2.17 8.92
N LEU A 194 -20.39 1.69 9.49
CA LEU A 194 -19.95 0.31 9.40
C LEU A 194 -19.67 -0.38 10.75
N GLN A 195 -19.78 0.28 11.91
CA GLN A 195 -19.51 -0.37 13.21
C GLN A 195 -20.63 -1.28 13.72
N GLU A 196 -20.27 -2.11 14.72
CA GLU A 196 -21.01 -3.21 15.36
C GLU A 196 -22.41 -2.87 15.90
N THR A 197 -22.80 -1.59 15.95
CA THR A 197 -24.13 -1.18 16.43
C THR A 197 -25.25 -1.43 15.40
N LYS A 198 -24.94 -2.03 14.26
CA LYS A 198 -25.91 -2.29 13.18
C LYS A 198 -26.09 -3.80 12.96
N PRO A 199 -27.26 -4.24 12.49
CA PRO A 199 -27.43 -5.62 12.05
C PRO A 199 -26.39 -5.97 10.98
N GLY A 200 -25.66 -7.08 11.15
CA GLY A 200 -24.65 -7.56 10.20
C GLY A 200 -23.21 -7.03 10.38
N THR A 201 -22.93 -6.21 11.41
CA THR A 201 -21.61 -5.57 11.60
C THR A 201 -20.77 -6.13 12.76
N ARG A 202 -21.02 -7.36 13.24
CA ARG A 202 -20.23 -8.01 14.32
C ARG A 202 -18.76 -8.24 13.93
N ARG A 203 -17.78 -8.14 14.83
CA ARG A 203 -16.35 -8.41 14.52
C ARG A 203 -15.78 -7.46 13.46
N ILE A 204 -16.10 -6.18 13.57
CA ILE A 204 -15.57 -5.12 12.70
C ILE A 204 -14.67 -4.20 13.52
N LEU A 205 -13.42 -4.10 13.10
CA LEU A 205 -12.38 -3.31 13.76
C LEU A 205 -11.94 -2.16 12.85
N LEU A 206 -11.55 -1.04 13.46
CA LEU A 206 -10.99 0.10 12.74
C LEU A 206 -9.52 0.22 13.14
N LEU A 207 -8.66 0.46 12.15
CA LEU A 207 -7.28 0.83 12.41
C LEU A 207 -7.25 2.14 13.24
N PRO A 208 -6.31 2.25 14.21
CA PRO A 208 -6.13 3.47 14.99
C PRO A 208 -5.91 4.69 14.10
N ARG A 209 -6.41 5.85 14.54
CA ARG A 209 -6.30 7.12 13.78
C ARG A 209 -4.85 7.55 13.51
N ASN A 210 -3.93 7.17 14.39
CA ASN A 210 -2.50 7.44 14.29
C ASN A 210 -1.74 6.37 13.49
N THR A 211 -2.44 5.45 12.82
CA THR A 211 -1.80 4.51 11.91
C THR A 211 -1.31 5.26 10.68
N GLU A 212 0.00 5.21 10.44
CA GLU A 212 0.60 5.79 9.26
C GLU A 212 0.07 5.10 7.99
N ARG A 213 -0.07 5.84 6.89
CA ARG A 213 -0.78 5.36 5.69
C ARG A 213 -0.15 4.11 5.10
N GLU A 214 1.17 4.05 5.04
CA GLU A 214 1.88 2.89 4.50
C GLU A 214 1.85 1.69 5.43
N VAL A 215 1.80 1.91 6.74
CA VAL A 215 1.52 0.84 7.70
C VAL A 215 0.12 0.30 7.47
N GLY A 216 -0.89 1.18 7.32
CA GLY A 216 -2.26 0.79 7.00
C GLY A 216 -2.38 0.06 5.65
N MET A 217 -1.58 0.42 4.64
CA MET A 217 -1.54 -0.30 3.36
C MET A 217 -0.98 -1.69 3.55
N SER A 218 0.12 -1.84 4.29
CA SER A 218 0.72 -3.15 4.53
C SER A 218 -0.15 -4.06 5.40
N VAL A 219 -0.87 -3.51 6.37
CA VAL A 219 -1.84 -4.29 7.16
C VAL A 219 -3.02 -4.74 6.28
N LEU A 220 -3.46 -3.90 5.34
CA LEU A 220 -4.49 -4.32 4.40
C LEU A 220 -3.98 -5.38 3.41
N SER A 221 -2.73 -5.27 2.94
CA SER A 221 -2.17 -6.27 2.04
C SER A 221 -1.95 -7.62 2.71
N SER A 222 -1.84 -7.68 4.05
CA SER A 222 -1.72 -8.93 4.79
C SER A 222 -3.03 -9.66 5.04
N CYS A 223 -4.16 -9.04 4.71
CA CYS A 223 -5.47 -9.65 4.91
C CYS A 223 -5.75 -10.76 3.88
N ASP A 224 -6.50 -11.78 4.27
CA ASP A 224 -6.89 -12.88 3.38
C ASP A 224 -7.72 -12.41 2.18
N HIS A 225 -8.55 -11.40 2.39
CA HIS A 225 -9.33 -10.77 1.32
C HIS A 225 -9.36 -9.25 1.49
N LEU A 226 -9.62 -8.53 0.40
CA LEU A 226 -9.79 -7.08 0.44
C LEU A 226 -11.10 -6.63 -0.20
N ILE A 227 -11.81 -5.75 0.50
CA ILE A 227 -12.88 -4.90 -0.01
C ILE A 227 -12.27 -3.53 -0.31
N ILE A 228 -12.02 -3.26 -1.59
CA ILE A 228 -11.33 -2.06 -2.06
C ILE A 228 -12.30 -0.90 -2.34
N SER A 229 -11.78 0.33 -2.29
CA SER A 229 -12.49 1.54 -2.76
C SER A 229 -11.72 2.25 -3.87
N THR A 230 -12.25 3.36 -4.38
CA THR A 230 -11.60 4.10 -5.47
C THR A 230 -10.24 4.68 -5.08
N GLY A 231 -9.29 4.61 -6.01
CA GLY A 231 -7.98 5.24 -5.88
C GLY A 231 -6.81 4.27 -5.81
N THR A 232 -5.61 4.80 -5.99
CA THR A 232 -4.38 4.01 -6.10
C THR A 232 -3.99 3.33 -4.80
N PHE A 233 -4.39 3.85 -3.65
CA PHE A 233 -4.14 3.20 -2.36
C PHE A 233 -4.78 1.80 -2.28
N SER A 234 -6.08 1.69 -2.52
CA SER A 234 -6.78 0.40 -2.44
C SER A 234 -6.26 -0.58 -3.49
N TRP A 235 -5.95 -0.07 -4.69
CA TRP A 235 -5.40 -0.88 -5.77
C TRP A 235 -4.05 -1.48 -5.38
N TRP A 236 -3.15 -0.69 -4.79
CA TRP A 236 -1.85 -1.19 -4.32
C TRP A 236 -1.98 -2.16 -3.14
N ALA A 237 -2.86 -1.88 -2.18
CA ALA A 237 -3.09 -2.82 -1.07
C ALA A 237 -3.55 -4.20 -1.59
N ALA A 238 -4.45 -4.23 -2.57
CA ALA A 238 -4.91 -5.48 -3.18
C ALA A 238 -3.86 -6.15 -4.08
N PHE A 239 -3.11 -5.36 -4.86
CA PHE A 239 -2.04 -5.87 -5.70
C PHE A 239 -0.97 -6.61 -4.88
N LEU A 240 -0.58 -6.04 -3.74
CA LEU A 240 0.42 -6.63 -2.85
C LEU A 240 -0.10 -7.87 -2.11
N ALA A 241 -1.41 -7.95 -1.84
CA ALA A 241 -2.01 -9.10 -1.18
C ALA A 241 -2.03 -10.38 -2.05
N ASP A 242 -2.03 -10.22 -3.37
CA ASP A 242 -2.04 -11.33 -4.32
C ASP A 242 -0.62 -11.89 -4.55
N ASP A 243 0.39 -11.01 -4.56
CA ASP A 243 1.80 -11.39 -4.75
C ASP A 243 2.29 -12.34 -3.64
N GLU A 244 1.92 -12.07 -2.38
CA GLU A 244 2.33 -12.90 -1.22
C GLU A 244 1.72 -14.29 -1.18
N LYS A 245 0.56 -14.50 -1.81
CA LYS A 245 -0.07 -15.84 -1.84
C LYS A 245 0.55 -16.76 -2.89
N ASN A 246 1.38 -16.21 -3.77
CA ASN A 246 2.04 -16.91 -4.86
C ASN A 246 3.54 -17.15 -4.62
N GLU A 247 4.08 -16.74 -3.46
CA GLU A 247 5.40 -17.13 -2.94
C GLU A 247 5.33 -18.40 -2.08
#